data_AF-A0A1R2BZV6-F1
#
_entry.id   AF-A0A1R2BZV6-F1
#
_cell.length_a   1.000
_cell.length_b   1.000
_cell.length_c   1.000
_cell.angle_alpha   90.00
_cell.angle_beta   90.00
_cell.angle_gamma   90.00
#
_symmetry.space_group_name_H-M   'P 1'
#
loop_
_entity.id
_entity.type
_entity.pdbx_description
1 polymer ?
#
loop_
_entity_poly.entity_id
_entity_poly.type
_entity_poly.pdbx_seq_one_letter_code
_entity_poly.pdbx_strand_id
1 'polypeptide(L)'
;MQPTDKKKRRNPHVNNIISKVIDCLRTANHPLTLNEIERSISVTLSHKEELLTIIKDNRKINYDEVQDRFSLNRLYEIYNKETLIEELKRLPRGIPQNQDLFDCYKGVEKDIASLREEGFIRQIYNSEKDKKFTVLFYRNPDDTAEKLSTTVSDFVKNMWKNLPSTETRERQKLIEEQRTTY
;
A
#
# COMPACT_ATOMS: atom_id res chain seq x y z
N MET A 1 -41.88 13.41 0.75
CA MET A 1 -41.28 12.65 -0.38
C MET A 1 -39.77 12.72 -0.23
N GLN A 2 -39.11 11.61 0.08
CA GLN A 2 -37.65 11.48 -0.06
C GLN A 2 -37.36 10.19 -0.84
N PRO A 3 -36.46 10.21 -1.83
CA PRO A 3 -36.23 9.08 -2.70
C PRO A 3 -35.36 8.02 -2.00
N THR A 4 -35.71 6.77 -2.27
CA THR A 4 -35.14 5.56 -1.71
C THR A 4 -33.78 5.22 -2.33
N ASP A 5 -32.72 5.20 -1.53
CA ASP A 5 -31.44 4.63 -1.94
C ASP A 5 -31.39 3.13 -1.60
N LYS A 6 -32.13 2.33 -2.39
CA LYS A 6 -32.07 0.87 -2.30
C LYS A 6 -30.76 0.41 -2.93
N LYS A 7 -29.73 0.18 -2.12
CA LYS A 7 -28.55 -0.62 -2.52
C LYS A 7 -29.03 -1.95 -3.10
N LYS A 8 -29.10 -2.02 -4.43
CA LYS A 8 -29.50 -3.20 -5.21
C LYS A 8 -28.50 -4.30 -4.89
N ARG A 9 -28.89 -5.24 -4.02
CA ARG A 9 -28.08 -6.42 -3.66
C ARG A 9 -27.79 -7.18 -4.96
N ARG A 10 -26.56 -7.06 -5.48
CA ARG A 10 -26.12 -7.75 -6.70
C ARG A 10 -26.22 -9.25 -6.48
N ASN A 11 -26.68 -9.97 -7.49
CA ASN A 11 -26.88 -11.41 -7.45
C ASN A 11 -25.54 -12.11 -7.12
N PRO A 12 -25.47 -13.09 -6.19
CA PRO A 12 -24.21 -13.69 -5.73
C PRO A 12 -23.34 -14.25 -6.88
N HIS A 13 -24.01 -14.75 -7.92
CA HIS A 13 -23.38 -15.28 -9.14
C HIS A 13 -22.61 -14.19 -9.92
N VAL A 14 -23.13 -12.96 -9.97
CA VAL A 14 -22.49 -11.83 -10.66
C VAL A 14 -21.23 -11.39 -9.93
N ASN A 15 -21.28 -11.30 -8.60
CA ASN A 15 -20.11 -10.93 -7.80
C ASN A 15 -19.00 -11.99 -7.94
N ASN A 16 -19.34 -13.27 -7.97
CA ASN A 16 -18.37 -14.34 -8.18
C ASN A 16 -17.68 -14.21 -9.55
N ILE A 17 -18.42 -13.90 -10.61
CA ILE A 17 -17.83 -13.67 -11.94
C ILE A 17 -16.88 -12.47 -11.91
N ILE A 18 -17.32 -11.36 -11.32
CA ILE A 18 -16.49 -10.14 -11.20
C ILE A 18 -15.19 -10.45 -10.45
N SER A 19 -15.25 -11.19 -9.33
CA SER A 19 -14.05 -11.59 -8.59
C SER A 19 -13.11 -12.44 -9.46
N LYS A 20 -13.64 -13.42 -10.22
CA LYS A 20 -12.84 -14.22 -11.14
C LYS A 20 -12.18 -13.38 -12.24
N VAL A 21 -12.90 -12.39 -12.78
CA VAL A 21 -12.34 -11.47 -13.78
C VAL A 21 -11.22 -10.63 -13.16
N ILE A 22 -11.42 -10.09 -11.96
CA ILE A 22 -10.40 -9.33 -11.23
C ILE A 22 -9.17 -10.20 -10.96
N ASP A 23 -9.35 -11.44 -10.52
CA ASP A 23 -8.25 -12.37 -10.27
C ASP A 23 -7.47 -12.70 -11.56
N CYS A 24 -8.19 -12.91 -12.68
CA CYS A 24 -7.60 -13.09 -14.01
C CYS A 24 -6.75 -11.87 -14.42
N LEU A 25 -7.30 -10.66 -14.31
CA LEU A 25 -6.62 -9.41 -14.62
C LEU A 25 -5.44 -9.12 -13.67
N ARG A 26 -5.50 -9.58 -12.41
CA ARG A 26 -4.40 -9.46 -11.44
C ARG A 26 -3.23 -10.37 -11.81
N THR A 27 -3.50 -11.53 -12.39
CA THR A 27 -2.45 -12.44 -12.87
C THR A 27 -1.88 -12.03 -14.23
N ALA A 28 -2.61 -11.25 -15.01
CA ALA A 28 -2.15 -10.74 -16.28
C ALA A 28 -1.21 -9.54 -16.08
N ASN A 29 -0.04 -9.59 -16.73
CA ASN A 29 0.88 -8.45 -16.78
C ASN A 29 0.56 -7.49 -17.93
N HIS A 30 -0.50 -7.75 -18.69
CA HIS A 30 -0.93 -6.93 -19.83
C HIS A 30 -2.46 -6.86 -19.89
N PRO A 31 -3.04 -5.85 -20.57
CA PRO A 31 -4.48 -5.78 -20.81
C PRO A 31 -4.98 -6.99 -21.63
N LEU A 32 -6.11 -7.55 -21.21
CA LEU A 32 -6.74 -8.74 -21.80
C LEU A 32 -7.97 -8.37 -22.62
N THR A 33 -8.18 -9.06 -23.72
CA THR A 33 -9.43 -9.02 -24.49
C THR A 33 -10.54 -9.79 -23.77
N LEU A 34 -11.80 -9.54 -24.16
CA LEU A 34 -12.93 -10.30 -23.63
C LEU A 34 -12.75 -11.82 -23.83
N ASN A 35 -12.29 -12.23 -25.01
CA ASN A 35 -12.08 -13.63 -25.35
C ASN A 35 -11.02 -14.31 -24.46
N GLU A 36 -9.94 -13.61 -24.14
CA GLU A 36 -8.89 -14.12 -23.23
C GLU A 36 -9.45 -14.31 -21.81
N ILE A 37 -10.25 -13.36 -21.35
CA ILE A 37 -10.92 -13.45 -20.05
C ILE A 37 -11.89 -14.63 -20.02
N GLU A 38 -12.77 -14.75 -21.01
CA GLU A 38 -13.75 -15.84 -21.11
C GLU A 38 -13.08 -17.22 -21.07
N ARG A 39 -11.96 -17.37 -21.80
CA ARG A 39 -11.15 -18.60 -21.78
C ARG A 39 -10.57 -18.86 -20.40
N SER A 40 -10.06 -17.84 -19.73
CA SER A 40 -9.44 -17.98 -18.40
C SER A 40 -10.47 -18.34 -17.32
N ILE A 41 -11.64 -17.70 -17.31
CA ILE A 41 -12.68 -17.93 -16.29
C ILE A 41 -13.66 -19.06 -16.64
N SER A 42 -13.59 -19.59 -17.87
CA SER A 42 -14.51 -20.60 -18.42
C SER A 42 -15.98 -20.18 -18.35
N VAL A 43 -16.27 -18.91 -18.63
CA VAL A 43 -17.63 -18.35 -18.66
C VAL A 43 -17.79 -17.46 -19.89
N THR A 44 -18.84 -17.68 -20.66
CA THR A 44 -19.22 -16.81 -21.78
C THR A 44 -19.90 -15.54 -21.25
N LEU A 45 -19.29 -14.40 -21.55
CA LEU A 45 -19.67 -13.04 -21.18
C LEU A 45 -20.25 -12.26 -22.36
N SER A 46 -19.83 -12.58 -23.58
CA SER A 46 -20.23 -11.99 -24.86
C SER A 46 -21.74 -11.97 -25.09
N HIS A 47 -22.47 -12.97 -24.60
CA HIS A 47 -23.93 -13.03 -24.71
C HIS A 47 -24.68 -12.38 -23.52
N LYS A 48 -23.97 -11.69 -22.62
CA LYS A 48 -24.53 -11.12 -21.38
C LYS A 48 -24.20 -9.63 -21.27
N GLU A 49 -24.86 -8.80 -22.06
CA GLU A 49 -24.64 -7.35 -22.13
C GLU A 49 -24.76 -6.65 -20.76
N GLU A 50 -25.74 -7.05 -19.94
CA GLU A 50 -25.90 -6.49 -18.59
C GLU A 50 -24.66 -6.77 -17.71
N LEU A 51 -24.08 -7.95 -17.82
CA LEU A 51 -22.91 -8.35 -17.05
C LEU A 51 -21.65 -7.63 -17.53
N LEU A 52 -21.49 -7.49 -18.85
CA LEU A 52 -20.42 -6.71 -19.45
C LEU A 52 -20.47 -5.25 -19.00
N THR A 53 -21.67 -4.66 -18.94
CA THR A 53 -21.86 -3.29 -18.44
C THR A 53 -21.43 -3.17 -16.99
N ILE A 54 -21.79 -4.15 -16.14
CA ILE A 54 -21.38 -4.18 -14.73
C ILE A 54 -19.86 -4.36 -14.57
N ILE A 55 -19.22 -5.15 -15.44
CA ILE A 55 -17.76 -5.35 -15.44
C ILE A 55 -17.06 -4.06 -15.84
N LYS A 56 -17.52 -3.38 -16.90
CA LYS A 56 -16.98 -2.09 -17.36
C LYS A 56 -17.17 -0.97 -16.34
N ASP A 57 -18.27 -0.97 -15.59
CA ASP A 57 -18.54 0.00 -14.51
C ASP A 57 -17.80 -0.31 -13.19
N ASN A 58 -17.06 -1.42 -13.11
CA ASN A 58 -16.37 -1.80 -11.90
C ASN A 58 -15.14 -0.91 -11.65
N ARG A 59 -15.08 -0.22 -10.51
CA ARG A 59 -13.96 0.67 -10.14
C ARG A 59 -12.57 0.03 -10.15
N LYS A 60 -12.49 -1.30 -10.00
CA LYS A 60 -11.21 -2.05 -10.04
C LYS A 60 -10.82 -2.50 -11.44
N ILE A 61 -11.67 -2.29 -12.45
CA ILE A 61 -11.44 -2.72 -13.82
C ILE A 61 -11.42 -1.46 -14.68
N ASN A 62 -10.38 -1.32 -15.49
CA ASN A 62 -10.30 -0.31 -16.52
C ASN A 62 -10.59 -0.96 -17.87
N TYR A 63 -11.47 -0.37 -18.67
CA TYR A 63 -11.79 -0.84 -20.02
C TYR A 63 -11.39 0.23 -21.03
N ASP A 64 -10.47 -0.13 -21.92
CA ASP A 64 -10.03 0.70 -23.04
C ASP A 64 -10.95 0.44 -24.24
N GLU A 65 -11.81 1.40 -24.57
CA GLU A 65 -12.75 1.32 -25.69
C GLU A 65 -12.06 1.32 -27.06
N VAL A 66 -10.85 1.89 -27.16
CA VAL A 66 -10.10 1.99 -28.42
C VAL A 66 -9.45 0.66 -28.74
N GLN A 67 -8.88 0.01 -27.72
CA GLN A 67 -8.17 -1.26 -27.88
C GLN A 67 -9.06 -2.49 -27.63
N ASP A 68 -10.29 -2.30 -27.14
CA ASP A 68 -11.21 -3.35 -26.66
C ASP A 68 -10.54 -4.28 -25.64
N ARG A 69 -9.86 -3.68 -24.65
CA ARG A 69 -9.08 -4.42 -23.64
C ARG A 69 -9.45 -4.01 -22.22
N PHE A 70 -9.44 -5.00 -21.35
CA PHE A 70 -9.64 -4.87 -19.92
C PHE A 70 -8.30 -4.94 -19.21
N SER A 71 -8.11 -4.08 -18.23
CA SER A 71 -6.94 -4.05 -17.35
C SER A 71 -7.40 -3.86 -15.91
N LEU A 72 -6.54 -4.22 -14.96
CA LEU A 72 -6.81 -3.93 -13.56
C LEU A 72 -6.54 -2.44 -13.29
N ASN A 73 -7.53 -1.74 -12.73
CA ASN A 73 -7.34 -0.38 -12.25
C ASN A 73 -6.61 -0.43 -10.89
N ARG A 74 -5.29 -0.23 -10.92
CA ARG A 74 -4.44 -0.26 -9.73
C ARG A 74 -4.25 1.17 -9.24
N LEU A 75 -4.34 1.36 -7.92
CA LEU A 75 -4.06 2.66 -7.31
C LEU A 75 -2.57 3.04 -7.40
N TYR A 76 -1.70 2.02 -7.40
CA TYR A 76 -0.26 2.16 -7.48
C TYR A 76 0.26 1.44 -8.73
N GLU A 77 1.31 1.97 -9.34
CA GLU A 77 1.97 1.36 -10.51
C GLU A 77 2.93 0.24 -10.07
N ILE A 78 2.41 -0.70 -9.30
CA ILE A 78 3.16 -1.82 -8.72
C ILE A 78 2.76 -3.12 -9.44
N TYR A 79 3.75 -3.80 -9.98
CA TYR A 79 3.58 -5.00 -10.80
C TYR A 79 4.37 -6.20 -10.26
N ASN A 80 5.42 -5.95 -9.49
CA ASN A 80 6.35 -6.94 -8.95
C ASN A 80 7.12 -6.35 -7.74
N LYS A 81 8.03 -7.15 -7.18
CA LYS A 81 8.87 -6.78 -6.03
C LYS A 81 9.72 -5.54 -6.33
N GLU A 82 10.26 -5.40 -7.54
CA GLU A 82 11.14 -4.30 -7.94
C GLU A 82 10.39 -2.97 -8.00
N THR A 83 9.26 -2.95 -8.69
CA THR A 83 8.39 -1.77 -8.82
C THR A 83 7.77 -1.37 -7.48
N LEU A 84 7.55 -2.31 -6.55
CA LEU A 84 7.17 -2.00 -5.17
C LEU A 84 8.24 -1.16 -4.46
N ILE A 85 9.52 -1.49 -4.61
CA ILE A 85 10.62 -0.71 -4.02
C ILE A 85 10.69 0.68 -4.66
N GLU A 86 10.62 0.75 -5.99
CA GLU A 86 10.64 2.03 -6.72
C GLU A 86 9.52 2.95 -6.28
N GLU A 87 8.31 2.39 -6.12
CA GLU A 87 7.15 3.15 -5.70
C GLU A 87 7.25 3.62 -4.24
N LEU A 88 7.78 2.79 -3.35
CA LEU A 88 8.07 3.17 -1.97
C LEU A 88 9.16 4.25 -1.88
N LYS A 89 10.14 4.24 -2.78
CA LYS A 89 11.16 5.31 -2.90
C LYS A 89 10.53 6.62 -3.39
N ARG A 90 9.58 6.53 -4.31
CA ARG A 90 8.89 7.68 -4.91
C ARG A 90 7.93 8.36 -3.93
N LEU A 91 7.30 7.60 -3.02
CA LEU A 91 6.27 8.10 -2.11
C LEU A 91 6.82 8.32 -0.68
N PRO A 92 7.27 9.54 -0.33
CA PRO A 92 7.86 9.81 1.00
C PRO A 92 6.85 9.70 2.14
N ARG A 93 5.55 9.77 1.85
CA ARG A 93 4.46 9.58 2.84
C ARG A 93 4.22 8.11 3.19
N GLY A 94 4.86 7.19 2.47
CA GLY A 94 4.65 5.76 2.60
C GLY A 94 3.35 5.28 1.95
N ILE A 95 3.22 3.96 1.85
CA ILE A 95 2.07 3.29 1.25
C ILE A 95 1.30 2.57 2.37
N PRO A 96 0.00 2.85 2.55
CA PRO A 96 -0.83 2.08 3.47
C PRO A 96 -0.87 0.60 3.05
N GLN A 97 -0.61 -0.29 4.00
CA GLN A 97 -0.77 -1.73 3.81
C GLN A 97 -2.26 -2.08 3.86
N ASN A 98 -2.95 -1.83 2.76
CA ASN A 98 -4.40 -2.01 2.61
C ASN A 98 -4.72 -2.91 1.41
N GLN A 99 -6.03 -3.12 1.17
CA GLN A 99 -6.48 -3.97 0.06
C GLN A 99 -6.05 -3.44 -1.31
N ASP A 100 -5.92 -2.12 -1.49
CA ASP A 100 -5.49 -1.56 -2.79
C ASP A 100 -4.04 -1.94 -3.11
N LEU A 101 -3.17 -1.99 -2.09
CA LEU A 101 -1.81 -2.53 -2.24
C LEU A 101 -1.84 -4.03 -2.53
N PHE A 102 -2.67 -4.79 -1.82
CA PHE A 102 -2.80 -6.24 -2.03
C PHE A 102 -3.39 -6.62 -3.39
N ASP A 103 -4.17 -5.71 -3.98
CA ASP A 103 -4.75 -5.89 -5.30
C ASP A 103 -3.76 -5.62 -6.44
N CYS A 104 -2.63 -4.94 -6.18
CA CYS A 104 -1.68 -4.55 -7.23
C CYS A 104 -1.14 -5.74 -8.03
N TYR A 105 -0.67 -6.80 -7.36
CA TYR A 105 -0.23 -8.02 -8.01
C TYR A 105 -0.27 -9.22 -7.07
N LYS A 106 -0.29 -10.43 -7.65
CA LYS A 106 -0.32 -11.67 -6.87
C LYS A 106 1.03 -11.91 -6.19
N GLY A 107 1.02 -12.10 -4.86
CA GLY A 107 2.22 -12.39 -4.09
C GLY A 107 2.84 -11.18 -3.38
N VAL A 108 2.26 -9.98 -3.55
CA VAL A 108 2.71 -8.75 -2.89
C VAL A 108 2.88 -8.87 -1.38
N GLU A 109 2.00 -9.59 -0.68
CA GLU A 109 2.13 -9.84 0.76
C GLU A 109 3.44 -10.58 1.12
N LYS A 110 3.80 -11.59 0.32
CA LYS A 110 5.03 -12.36 0.50
C LYS A 110 6.26 -11.50 0.22
N ASP A 111 6.20 -10.68 -0.83
CA ASP A 111 7.30 -9.79 -1.18
C ASP A 111 7.49 -8.68 -0.15
N ILE A 112 6.40 -8.13 0.42
CA ILE A 112 6.48 -7.19 1.55
C ILE A 112 7.18 -7.84 2.75
N ALA A 113 6.86 -9.10 3.06
CA ALA A 113 7.51 -9.82 4.14
C ALA A 113 9.01 -10.03 3.86
N SER A 114 9.37 -10.48 2.66
CA SER A 114 10.76 -10.64 2.21
C SER A 114 11.55 -9.33 2.30
N LEU A 115 10.99 -8.23 1.76
CA LEU A 115 11.62 -6.91 1.78
C LEU A 115 11.77 -6.33 3.18
N ARG A 116 10.88 -6.70 4.10
CA ARG A 116 10.98 -6.34 5.51
C ARG A 116 12.13 -7.07 6.19
N GLU A 117 12.27 -8.38 5.94
CA GLU A 117 13.38 -9.19 6.45
C GLU A 117 14.73 -8.73 5.90
N GLU A 118 14.77 -8.38 4.61
CA GLU A 118 15.94 -7.80 3.93
C GLU A 118 16.26 -6.36 4.39
N GLY A 119 15.37 -5.72 5.16
CA GLY A 119 15.58 -4.37 5.69
C GLY A 119 15.23 -3.22 4.74
N PHE A 120 14.70 -3.51 3.55
CA PHE A 120 14.27 -2.52 2.56
C PHE A 120 12.94 -1.82 2.91
N ILE A 121 12.16 -2.40 3.82
CA ILE A 121 10.88 -1.83 4.27
C ILE A 121 10.88 -1.59 5.77
N ARG A 122 10.47 -0.39 6.17
CA ARG A 122 10.09 -0.06 7.55
C ARG A 122 8.57 0.02 7.65
N GLN A 123 8.01 -0.68 8.63
CA GLN A 123 6.59 -0.61 8.94
C GLN A 123 6.36 0.31 10.14
N ILE A 124 5.41 1.23 10.02
CA ILE A 124 4.90 2.02 11.13
C ILE A 124 3.46 1.59 11.38
N TYR A 125 3.22 1.09 12.58
CA TYR A 125 1.88 0.70 13.03
C TYR A 125 1.25 1.88 13.77
N ASN A 126 0.10 2.35 13.27
CA ASN A 126 -0.74 3.27 14.02
C ASN A 126 -1.78 2.47 14.81
N SER A 127 -1.73 2.59 16.14
CA SER A 127 -2.59 1.89 17.08
C SER A 127 -3.66 2.78 17.71
N GLU A 128 -3.94 3.95 17.13
CA GLU A 128 -5.03 4.81 17.61
C GLU A 128 -6.38 4.09 17.55
N LYS A 129 -7.20 4.36 18.58
CA LYS A 129 -8.28 3.50 19.10
C LYS A 129 -9.29 2.95 18.09
N ASP A 130 -9.46 3.57 16.91
CA ASP A 130 -10.51 3.21 15.96
C ASP A 130 -10.02 2.76 14.57
N LYS A 131 -8.74 2.92 14.23
CA LYS A 131 -8.19 2.50 12.93
C LYS A 131 -6.77 1.97 13.08
N LYS A 132 -6.67 0.65 13.23
CA LYS A 132 -5.40 -0.06 13.10
C LYS A 132 -5.01 -0.04 11.62
N PHE A 133 -3.98 0.72 11.27
CA PHE A 133 -3.41 0.67 9.93
C PHE A 133 -1.88 0.67 10.00
N THR A 134 -1.28 -0.06 9.07
CA THR A 134 0.17 -0.14 8.91
C THR A 134 0.54 0.66 7.67
N VAL A 135 1.59 1.47 7.76
CA VAL A 135 2.16 2.19 6.62
C VAL A 135 3.56 1.67 6.35
N LEU A 136 3.83 1.37 5.08
CA LEU A 136 5.12 0.91 4.58
C LEU A 136 5.95 2.10 4.11
N PHE A 137 7.19 2.17 4.54
CA PHE A 137 8.16 3.17 4.09
C PHE A 137 9.37 2.47 3.50
N TYR A 138 9.92 3.02 2.42
CA TYR A 138 11.23 2.60 1.95
C TYR A 138 12.29 2.88 3.02
N ARG A 139 13.18 1.91 3.20
CA ARG A 139 14.38 2.03 4.02
C ARG A 139 15.54 1.52 3.18
N ASN A 140 16.63 2.26 3.12
CA ASN A 140 17.85 1.76 2.53
C ASN A 140 18.59 0.91 3.58
N PRO A 141 18.87 -0.38 3.34
CA PRO A 141 19.61 -1.21 4.29
C PRO A 141 21.03 -0.67 4.52
N ASP A 142 21.66 -0.14 3.47
CA ASP A 142 23.05 0.36 3.51
C ASP A 142 23.18 1.62 4.38
N ASP A 143 22.15 2.48 4.43
CA ASP A 143 22.14 3.69 5.26
C ASP A 143 22.16 3.38 6.77
N THR A 144 21.90 2.12 7.18
CA THR A 144 21.79 1.76 8.61
C THR A 144 22.94 0.95 9.19
N ALA A 145 23.80 0.37 8.38
CA ALA A 145 25.00 -0.29 8.88
C ALA A 145 26.05 0.74 9.36
N GLU A 146 26.16 1.90 8.68
CA GLU A 146 27.23 2.87 8.97
C GLU A 146 26.83 4.04 9.88
N LYS A 147 25.54 4.37 10.07
CA LYS A 147 25.18 5.62 10.80
C LYS A 147 24.56 5.48 12.18
N LEU A 148 23.99 4.34 12.57
CA LEU A 148 23.31 4.23 13.88
C LEU A 148 23.32 2.79 14.45
N SER A 149 24.40 2.02 14.28
CA SER A 149 24.43 0.62 14.72
C SER A 149 24.45 0.42 16.25
N THR A 150 24.42 1.48 17.04
CA THR A 150 24.32 1.36 18.49
C THR A 150 22.86 1.42 18.90
N THR A 151 22.29 0.26 19.22
CA THR A 151 21.02 0.19 19.95
C THR A 151 21.19 0.99 21.23
N VAL A 152 20.63 2.21 21.26
CA VAL A 152 20.65 3.05 22.46
C VAL A 152 19.97 2.26 23.57
N SER A 153 20.68 2.03 24.67
CA SER A 153 20.14 1.27 25.79
C SER A 153 18.87 1.94 26.32
N ASP A 154 17.94 1.15 26.83
CA ASP A 154 16.69 1.70 27.37
C ASP A 154 16.93 2.62 28.56
N PHE A 155 18.05 2.43 29.28
CA PHE A 155 18.55 3.37 30.28
C PHE A 155 18.78 4.78 29.71
N VAL A 156 19.51 4.89 28.59
CA VAL A 156 19.79 6.19 27.96
C VAL A 156 18.50 6.81 27.41
N LYS A 157 17.59 6.01 26.86
CA LYS A 157 16.27 6.50 26.42
C LYS A 157 15.46 7.08 27.59
N ASN A 158 15.46 6.39 28.74
CA ASN A 158 14.74 6.82 29.92
C ASN A 158 15.37 8.07 30.54
N MET A 159 16.69 8.12 30.63
CA MET A 159 17.41 9.31 31.06
C MET A 159 17.06 10.52 30.17
N TRP A 160 17.11 10.36 28.85
CA TRP A 160 16.79 11.44 27.91
C TRP A 160 15.35 11.97 28.06
N LYS A 161 14.38 11.07 28.21
CA LYS A 161 12.96 11.45 28.40
C LYS A 161 12.71 12.22 29.70
N ASN A 162 13.51 11.96 30.72
CA ASN A 162 13.35 12.55 32.05
C ASN A 162 14.21 13.81 32.24
N LEU A 163 14.95 14.25 31.22
CA LEU A 163 15.67 15.52 31.29
C LEU A 163 14.67 16.67 31.43
N PRO A 164 14.84 17.57 32.42
CA PRO A 164 13.99 18.74 32.55
C PRO A 164 14.09 19.59 31.27
N SER A 165 12.95 19.97 30.72
CA SER A 165 12.90 20.85 29.56
C SER A 165 13.34 22.26 29.98
N THR A 166 14.64 22.53 29.91
CA THR A 166 15.16 23.89 30.12
C THR A 166 14.78 24.77 28.94
N GLU A 167 14.35 26.00 29.21
CA GLU A 167 14.14 26.99 28.16
C GLU A 167 15.44 27.26 27.39
N THR A 168 15.33 27.46 26.07
CA THR A 168 16.46 27.57 25.15
C THR A 168 17.47 28.63 25.57
N ARG A 169 17.00 29.72 26.20
CA ARG A 169 17.83 30.86 26.62
C ARG A 169 18.67 30.56 27.87
N GLU A 170 18.12 29.84 28.84
CA GLU A 170 18.86 29.41 30.04
C GLU A 170 19.87 28.32 29.70
N ARG A 171 19.52 27.41 28.80
CA ARG A 171 20.44 26.39 28.28
C ARG A 171 21.67 27.02 27.61
N GLN A 172 21.49 28.10 26.85
CA GLN A 172 22.61 28.81 26.21
C GLN A 172 23.55 29.43 27.24
N LYS A 173 23.02 30.12 28.27
CA LYS A 173 23.84 30.68 29.35
C LYS A 173 24.64 29.62 30.11
N LEU A 174 24.01 28.50 30.46
CA LEU A 174 24.67 27.39 31.18
C LEU A 174 25.80 26.75 30.35
N ILE A 175 25.63 26.62 29.04
CA ILE A 175 26.69 26.10 28.14
C ILE A 175 27.87 27.07 28.07
N GLU A 176 27.59 28.37 28.05
CA GLU A 176 28.61 29.43 27.96
C GLU A 176 29.39 29.61 29.26
N GLU A 177 28.72 29.54 30.42
CA GLU A 177 29.35 29.55 31.74
C GLU A 177 30.28 28.33 31.94
N GLN A 178 29.85 27.14 31.53
CA GLN A 178 30.67 25.91 31.59
C GLN A 178 31.88 25.96 30.65
N ARG A 179 31.76 26.64 29.50
CA ARG A 179 32.86 26.85 28.54
C ARG A 179 33.93 27.82 29.05
N THR A 180 33.57 28.74 29.93
CA THR A 180 34.46 29.79 30.44
C THR A 180 35.21 29.33 31.71
N THR A 181 34.90 28.14 32.23
CA THR A 181 35.48 27.59 33.48
C THR A 181 36.65 26.63 33.23
N TYR A 182 37.07 26.46 31.96
CA TYR A 182 38.28 25.73 31.54
C TYR A 182 39.20 26.67 30.76
#